data_AF-A0A822BJ64-F1
#
_entry.id   AF-A0A822BJ64-F1
#
_cell.length_a   1.000
_cell.length_b   1.000
_cell.length_c   1.000
_cell.angle_alpha   90.00
_cell.angle_beta   90.00
_cell.angle_gamma   90.00
#
_symmetry.space_group_name_H-M   'P 1'
#
loop_
_entity.id
_entity.type
_entity.pdbx_description
1 polymer ?
#
loop_
_entity_poly.entity_id
_entity_poly.type
_entity_poly.pdbx_seq_one_letter_code
_entity_poly.pdbx_strand_id
1 'polypeptide(L)'
;PHIFISALLHDLFGIQVRSGCSCAGPYVLDLLNIDDQTADIYTKFITTDEEGSNGISKIELMKPGFTRFNLSYFASDEEVDYILNAVEFIANDGWKFLSLYTYDVKTAVWRPRTISSGNHFYQYHSLQTITYQNGTMEENIKSQQKMELFNSNVPRLITNSPSDKDPIEEAKSMAKNIPKY
;
A
#
# COMPACT_ATOMS: atom_id res chain seq x y z
N PRO A 1 6.83 1.86 6.73
CA PRO A 1 6.94 1.08 5.47
C PRO A 1 6.57 1.93 4.25
N HIS A 2 7.37 1.89 3.18
CA HIS A 2 7.20 2.75 2.00
C HIS A 2 5.86 2.50 1.27
N ILE A 3 5.46 1.23 1.11
CA ILE A 3 4.17 0.85 0.49
C ILE A 3 2.97 1.37 1.28
N PHE A 4 3.07 1.41 2.61
CA PHE A 4 2.02 1.96 3.48
C PHE A 4 1.84 3.47 3.27
N ILE A 5 2.93 4.22 3.17
CA ILE A 5 2.91 5.67 2.89
C ILE A 5 2.23 5.94 1.55
N SER A 6 2.53 5.11 0.54
CA SER A 6 1.88 5.20 -0.78
C SER A 6 0.37 4.96 -0.71
N ALA A 7 -0.08 3.99 0.10
CA ALA A 7 -1.50 3.74 0.30
C ALA A 7 -2.19 4.93 0.98
N LEU A 8 -1.59 5.52 2.02
CA LEU A 8 -2.15 6.69 2.69
C LEU A 8 -2.27 7.91 1.77
N LEU A 9 -1.22 8.22 0.99
CA LEU A 9 -1.24 9.33 0.02
C LEU A 9 -2.37 9.17 -1.01
N HIS A 10 -2.59 7.93 -1.47
CA HIS A 10 -3.65 7.61 -2.39
C HIS A 10 -5.04 7.73 -1.74
N ASP A 11 -5.27 7.07 -0.61
CA ASP A 11 -6.60 6.93 -0.02
C ASP A 11 -7.11 8.24 0.60
N LEU A 12 -6.22 9.00 1.25
CA LEU A 12 -6.59 10.23 1.96
C LEU A 12 -6.61 11.45 1.04
N PHE A 13 -5.60 11.59 0.18
CA PHE A 13 -5.36 12.80 -0.59
C PHE A 13 -5.58 12.63 -2.10
N GLY A 14 -5.79 11.40 -2.59
CA GLY A 14 -5.94 11.10 -4.01
C GLY A 14 -4.64 11.24 -4.81
N ILE A 15 -3.49 11.36 -4.14
CA ILE A 15 -2.19 11.60 -4.78
C ILE A 15 -1.62 10.27 -5.23
N GLN A 16 -1.42 10.11 -6.54
CA GLN A 16 -0.79 8.94 -7.11
C GLN A 16 0.72 8.99 -6.90
N VAL A 17 1.24 8.03 -6.16
CA VAL A 17 2.68 7.91 -5.91
C VAL A 17 3.14 6.50 -6.20
N ARG A 18 4.45 6.33 -6.36
CA ARG A 18 5.05 5.01 -6.54
C ARG A 18 5.94 4.67 -5.36
N SER A 19 5.55 3.65 -4.62
CA SER A 19 6.43 2.97 -3.67
C SER A 19 7.31 1.97 -4.42
N GLY A 20 8.60 1.96 -4.14
CA GLY A 20 9.50 0.92 -4.60
C GLY A 20 10.39 0.45 -3.46
N CYS A 21 10.55 -0.87 -3.35
CA CYS A 21 11.70 -1.39 -2.62
C CYS A 21 12.93 -0.99 -3.42
N SER A 22 13.92 -0.40 -2.74
CA SER A 22 15.20 -0.27 -3.40
C SER A 22 15.80 -1.67 -3.38
N CYS A 23 15.96 -2.27 -4.55
CA CYS A 23 16.75 -3.48 -4.69
C CYS A 23 18.22 -3.13 -4.38
N ALA A 24 18.54 -3.04 -3.09
CA ALA A 24 19.84 -2.97 -2.43
C ALA A 24 21.02 -2.45 -3.27
N GLY A 25 20.85 -1.30 -3.94
CA GLY A 25 21.98 -0.59 -4.52
C GLY A 25 22.77 0.13 -3.42
N PRO A 26 24.11 0.23 -3.51
CA PRO A 26 24.94 0.90 -2.50
C PRO A 26 24.47 2.33 -2.22
N TYR A 27 23.97 3.03 -3.24
CA TYR A 27 23.43 4.38 -3.11
C TYR A 27 22.27 4.50 -2.10
N VAL A 28 21.41 3.48 -1.98
CA VAL A 28 20.27 3.57 -1.07
C VAL A 28 20.65 3.23 0.36
N LEU A 29 21.67 2.41 0.55
CA LEU A 29 22.27 2.21 1.87
C LEU A 29 22.86 3.53 2.38
N ASP A 30 23.62 4.22 1.51
CA ASP A 30 24.17 5.54 1.82
C ASP A 30 23.06 6.57 2.11
N LEU A 31 22.02 6.62 1.26
CA LEU A 31 20.93 7.59 1.40
C LEU A 31 20.10 7.38 2.68
N LEU A 32 19.88 6.13 3.07
CA LEU A 32 19.17 5.78 4.29
C LEU A 32 20.10 5.74 5.51
N ASN A 33 21.38 6.08 5.32
CA ASN A 33 22.41 6.09 6.34
C ASN A 33 22.50 4.75 7.09
N ILE A 34 22.36 3.66 6.34
CA ILE A 34 22.46 2.27 6.79
C ILE A 34 23.93 1.87 6.74
N ASP A 35 24.48 1.44 7.87
CA ASP A 35 25.86 0.94 7.94
C ASP A 35 26.00 -0.47 7.35
N ASP A 36 27.22 -0.86 7.02
CA ASP A 36 27.52 -2.16 6.42
C ASP A 36 27.01 -3.33 7.29
N GLN A 37 27.04 -3.19 8.62
CA GLN A 37 26.54 -4.23 9.53
C GLN A 37 25.02 -4.39 9.42
N THR A 38 24.27 -3.29 9.37
CA THR A 38 22.82 -3.34 9.19
C THR A 38 22.45 -3.78 7.76
N ALA A 39 23.24 -3.40 6.76
CA ALA A 39 23.08 -3.87 5.39
C ALA A 39 23.25 -5.40 5.28
N ASP A 40 24.24 -5.97 5.96
CA ASP A 40 24.45 -7.42 6.05
C ASP A 40 23.27 -8.12 6.72
N ILE A 41 22.72 -7.51 7.77
CA ILE A 41 21.52 -8.02 8.46
C ILE A 41 20.33 -8.06 7.49
N TYR A 42 20.04 -6.96 6.79
CA TYR A 42 18.99 -6.91 5.77
C TYR A 42 19.21 -7.93 4.66
N THR A 43 20.45 -8.07 4.18
CA THR A 43 20.82 -9.03 3.13
C THR A 43 20.57 -10.47 3.59
N LYS A 44 20.94 -10.83 4.82
CA LYS A 44 20.65 -12.15 5.41
C LYS A 44 19.15 -12.40 5.54
N PHE A 45 18.38 -11.40 5.98
CA PHE A 45 16.92 -11.53 6.08
C PHE A 45 16.24 -11.72 4.72
N ILE A 46 16.73 -11.06 3.67
CA ILE A 46 16.18 -11.17 2.32
C ILE A 46 16.55 -12.52 1.68
N THR A 47 17.82 -12.96 1.82
CA THR A 47 18.32 -14.20 1.20
C THR A 47 17.81 -15.48 1.88
N THR A 48 17.52 -15.44 3.18
CA THR A 48 16.92 -16.58 3.91
C THR A 48 15.46 -16.83 3.51
N ASP A 49 14.82 -15.85 2.88
CA ASP A 49 13.39 -15.82 2.56
C ASP A 49 13.11 -16.13 1.07
N GLU A 50 14.13 -16.59 0.34
CA GLU A 50 14.05 -17.05 -1.04
C GLU A 50 13.15 -18.30 -1.13
N GLU A 51 12.20 -18.27 -2.07
CA GLU A 51 11.22 -19.33 -2.40
C GLU A 51 9.85 -19.29 -1.69
N GLY A 52 9.23 -18.11 -1.59
CA GLY A 52 7.78 -18.02 -1.72
C GLY A 52 7.39 -18.29 -3.18
N SER A 53 6.53 -19.29 -3.44
CA SER A 53 6.21 -19.89 -4.76
C SER A 53 5.74 -18.94 -5.88
N ASN A 54 5.62 -17.64 -5.62
CA ASN A 54 5.14 -16.60 -6.53
C ASN A 54 6.10 -15.40 -6.67
N GLY A 55 7.35 -15.49 -6.18
CA GLY A 55 8.34 -14.40 -6.28
C GLY A 55 8.09 -13.21 -5.34
N ILE A 56 7.16 -13.35 -4.39
CA ILE A 56 6.90 -12.36 -3.34
C ILE A 56 7.54 -12.90 -2.05
N SER A 57 8.59 -12.22 -1.58
CA SER A 57 9.25 -12.53 -0.31
C SER A 57 8.28 -12.21 0.83
N LYS A 58 8.19 -13.10 1.82
CA LYS A 58 7.35 -12.91 3.03
C LYS A 58 7.74 -11.65 3.81
N ILE A 59 8.93 -11.09 3.54
CA ILE A 59 9.57 -10.01 4.28
C ILE A 59 9.58 -8.67 3.49
N GLU A 60 8.74 -8.50 2.45
CA GLU A 60 8.59 -7.19 1.76
C GLU A 60 8.34 -6.01 2.72
N LEU A 61 7.69 -6.24 3.86
CA LEU A 61 7.47 -5.24 4.90
C LEU A 61 8.78 -4.66 5.50
N MET A 62 9.81 -5.48 5.65
CA MET A 62 11.09 -5.07 6.25
C MET A 62 12.08 -4.55 5.21
N LYS A 63 11.77 -4.65 3.91
CA LYS A 63 12.66 -4.17 2.87
C LYS A 63 12.74 -2.64 2.93
N PRO A 64 13.94 -2.06 3.09
CA PRO A 64 14.11 -0.63 3.01
C PRO A 64 13.72 -0.13 1.62
N GLY A 65 13.10 1.05 1.57
CA GLY A 65 12.57 1.61 0.34
C GLY A 65 12.05 3.01 0.55
N PHE A 66 11.63 3.62 -0.55
CA PHE A 66 11.14 4.99 -0.55
C PHE A 66 9.86 5.10 -1.40
N THR A 67 9.10 6.14 -1.10
CA THR A 67 7.94 6.54 -1.89
C THR A 67 8.36 7.77 -2.68
N ARG A 68 8.19 7.71 -4.00
CA ARG A 68 8.49 8.82 -4.91
C ARG A 68 7.21 9.39 -5.50
N PHE A 69 7.18 10.71 -5.61
CA PHE A 69 6.15 11.47 -6.32
C PHE A 69 6.84 12.42 -7.32
N ASN A 70 6.07 12.96 -8.25
CA ASN A 70 6.56 13.88 -9.27
C ASN A 70 5.71 15.15 -9.23
N LEU A 71 6.36 16.31 -9.25
CA LEU A 71 5.71 17.60 -9.39
C LEU A 71 5.79 18.00 -10.86
N SER A 72 4.62 18.15 -11.49
CA SER A 72 4.56 18.63 -12.87
C SER A 72 5.07 20.07 -12.94
N TYR A 73 5.84 20.40 -13.98
CA TYR A 73 6.28 21.78 -14.21
C TYR A 73 5.11 22.76 -14.39
N PHE A 74 3.97 22.25 -14.86
CA PHE A 74 2.75 23.04 -15.06
C PHE A 74 1.82 23.05 -13.85
N ALA A 75 2.21 22.42 -12.74
CA ALA A 75 1.41 22.46 -11.52
C ALA A 75 1.37 23.88 -10.97
N SER A 76 0.21 24.34 -10.51
CA SER A 76 0.13 25.63 -9.82
C SER A 76 0.82 25.56 -8.45
N ASP A 77 1.21 26.71 -7.91
CA ASP A 77 1.77 26.79 -6.56
C ASP A 77 0.80 26.17 -5.52
N GLU A 78 -0.52 26.32 -5.73
CA GLU A 78 -1.53 25.72 -4.84
C GLU A 78 -1.54 24.19 -4.91
N GLU A 79 -1.35 23.60 -6.09
CA GLU A 79 -1.25 22.15 -6.27
C GLU A 79 0.03 21.60 -5.64
N VAL A 80 1.14 22.32 -5.78
CA VAL A 80 2.42 21.97 -5.15
C VAL A 80 2.29 22.03 -3.63
N ASP A 81 1.73 23.12 -3.09
CA ASP A 81 1.50 23.28 -1.66
C ASP A 81 0.57 22.19 -1.12
N TYR A 82 -0.48 21.81 -1.86
CA TYR A 82 -1.35 20.72 -1.48
C TYR A 82 -0.57 19.40 -1.33
N ILE A 83 0.30 19.06 -2.28
CA ILE A 83 1.10 17.84 -2.25
C ILE A 83 2.10 17.89 -1.08
N LEU A 84 2.77 19.01 -0.87
CA LEU A 84 3.73 19.16 0.23
C LEU A 84 3.06 19.05 1.60
N ASN A 85 1.92 19.71 1.79
CA ASN A 85 1.11 19.61 3.01
C ASN A 85 0.63 18.17 3.27
N ALA A 86 0.26 17.43 2.22
CA ALA A 86 -0.13 16.03 2.34
C ALA A 86 1.04 15.13 2.78
N VAL A 87 2.23 15.36 2.24
CA VAL A 87 3.45 14.64 2.63
C VAL A 87 3.83 14.96 4.07
N GLU A 88 3.81 16.22 4.47
CA GLU A 88 4.08 16.66 5.84
C GLU A 88 3.10 16.04 6.84
N PHE A 89 1.81 16.05 6.52
CA PHE A 89 0.78 15.42 7.33
C PHE A 89 1.07 13.93 7.56
N ILE A 90 1.44 13.20 6.52
CA ILE A 90 1.74 11.76 6.65
C ILE A 90 3.06 11.52 7.40
N ALA A 91 4.05 12.40 7.24
CA ALA A 91 5.30 12.33 7.99
C ALA A 91 5.07 12.48 9.50
N ASN A 92 4.18 13.40 9.90
CA ASN A 92 3.89 13.68 11.31
C ASN A 92 2.89 12.69 11.93
N ASP A 93 1.80 12.39 11.22
CA ASP A 93 0.62 11.71 11.76
C ASP A 93 0.28 10.39 11.07
N GLY A 94 0.99 10.01 10.01
CA GLY A 94 0.71 8.81 9.21
C GLY A 94 0.65 7.50 10.01
N TRP A 95 1.45 7.40 11.08
CA TRP A 95 1.49 6.23 11.95
C TRP A 95 0.17 6.00 12.72
N LYS A 96 -0.63 7.05 12.96
CA LYS A 96 -1.93 6.95 13.66
C LYS A 96 -2.96 6.14 12.86
N PHE A 97 -2.80 6.08 11.54
CA PHE A 97 -3.70 5.35 10.65
C PHE A 97 -3.42 3.86 10.59
N LEU A 98 -2.32 3.38 11.18
CA LEU A 98 -1.89 1.99 11.06
C LEU A 98 -2.96 0.99 11.52
N SER A 99 -3.76 1.34 12.54
CA SER A 99 -4.85 0.49 13.01
C SER A 99 -5.96 0.33 11.96
N LEU A 100 -6.19 1.32 11.10
CA LEU A 100 -7.27 1.25 10.10
C LEU A 100 -6.90 0.40 8.88
N TYR A 101 -5.66 -0.07 8.80
CA TYR A 101 -5.15 -0.84 7.67
C TYR A 101 -4.70 -2.24 8.09
N THR A 102 -4.76 -3.16 7.14
CA THR A 102 -4.28 -4.54 7.23
C THR A 102 -3.25 -4.79 6.13
N TYR A 103 -2.16 -5.47 6.47
CA TYR A 103 -1.14 -5.89 5.51
C TYR A 103 -1.41 -7.31 5.02
N ASP A 104 -1.45 -7.50 3.70
CA ASP A 104 -1.54 -8.82 3.08
C ASP A 104 -0.15 -9.33 2.70
N VAL A 105 0.31 -10.34 3.43
CA VAL A 105 1.62 -10.97 3.24
C VAL A 105 1.75 -11.62 1.86
N LYS A 106 0.66 -12.10 1.24
CA LYS A 106 0.72 -12.78 -0.06
C LYS A 106 0.96 -11.81 -1.20
N THR A 107 0.41 -10.61 -1.12
CA THR A 107 0.52 -9.59 -2.19
C THR A 107 1.46 -8.45 -1.83
N ALA A 108 1.94 -8.37 -0.59
CA ALA A 108 2.69 -7.26 -0.02
C ALA A 108 1.95 -5.90 -0.11
N VAL A 109 0.62 -5.92 -0.10
CA VAL A 109 -0.23 -4.72 -0.23
C VAL A 109 -0.85 -4.35 1.11
N TRP A 110 -0.89 -3.05 1.39
CA TRP A 110 -1.66 -2.48 2.49
C TRP A 110 -3.09 -2.20 2.03
N ARG A 111 -4.08 -2.67 2.80
CA ARG A 111 -5.49 -2.47 2.50
C ARG A 111 -6.21 -1.84 3.69
N PRO A 112 -7.20 -0.96 3.46
CA PRO A 112 -8.14 -0.58 4.50
C PRO A 112 -8.77 -1.84 5.12
N ARG A 113 -8.97 -1.83 6.43
CA ARG A 113 -9.54 -2.94 7.17
C ARG A 113 -10.95 -3.25 6.66
N THR A 114 -11.19 -4.44 6.10
CA THR A 114 -12.53 -4.78 5.62
C THR A 114 -13.50 -4.93 6.79
N ILE A 115 -14.61 -4.19 6.77
CA ILE A 115 -15.73 -4.43 7.68
C ILE A 115 -16.47 -5.66 7.18
N SER A 116 -16.84 -6.58 8.07
CA SER A 116 -17.64 -7.77 7.68
C SER A 116 -19.10 -7.43 7.29
N SER A 117 -19.46 -6.16 7.34
CA SER A 117 -20.81 -5.65 7.13
C SER A 117 -20.97 -5.08 5.71
N GLY A 118 -21.28 -5.95 4.75
CA GLY A 118 -21.93 -5.57 3.49
C GLY A 118 -21.01 -5.29 2.29
N ASN A 119 -20.94 -6.28 1.38
CA ASN A 119 -20.74 -6.23 -0.09
C ASN A 119 -19.82 -5.20 -0.80
N HIS A 120 -19.11 -4.31 -0.12
CA HIS A 120 -18.07 -3.47 -0.73
C HIS A 120 -16.75 -4.21 -0.68
N PHE A 121 -16.64 -5.23 -1.51
CA PHE A 121 -15.33 -5.77 -1.86
C PHE A 121 -14.64 -4.72 -2.70
N TYR A 122 -13.47 -4.22 -2.26
CA TYR A 122 -12.55 -3.53 -3.17
C TYR A 122 -12.11 -4.56 -4.21
N GLN A 123 -12.86 -4.64 -5.30
CA GLN A 123 -12.63 -5.61 -6.37
C GLN A 123 -11.51 -5.10 -7.24
N TYR A 124 -10.30 -5.58 -6.97
CA TYR A 124 -9.15 -5.33 -7.82
C TYR A 124 -9.23 -6.26 -9.03
N HIS A 125 -9.46 -5.67 -10.19
CA HIS A 125 -9.44 -6.38 -11.46
C HIS A 125 -7.97 -6.50 -11.90
N SER A 126 -7.45 -7.73 -11.95
CA SER A 126 -6.12 -7.97 -12.48
C SER A 126 -6.17 -7.90 -14.01
N LEU A 127 -5.14 -7.36 -14.66
CA LEU A 127 -5.05 -7.43 -16.12
C LEU A 127 -5.06 -8.88 -16.65
N GLN A 128 -4.70 -9.85 -15.79
CA GLN A 128 -4.78 -11.27 -16.12
C GLN A 128 -6.23 -11.78 -16.27
N THR A 129 -7.22 -11.04 -15.76
CA THR A 129 -8.64 -11.41 -15.88
C THR A 129 -9.28 -10.81 -17.13
N ILE A 130 -8.57 -9.96 -17.87
CA ILE A 130 -9.09 -9.31 -19.08
C ILE A 130 -8.70 -10.14 -20.31
N THR A 131 -9.65 -10.36 -21.21
CA THR A 131 -9.47 -11.05 -22.48
C THR A 131 -9.97 -10.19 -23.64
N TYR A 132 -9.39 -10.37 -24.82
CA TYR A 132 -9.75 -9.70 -26.07
C TYR A 132 -10.13 -10.70 -27.18
N GLN A 133 -10.56 -11.91 -26.82
CA GLN A 133 -10.85 -12.98 -27.79
C GLN A 133 -11.89 -12.58 -28.87
N ASN A 134 -12.84 -11.70 -28.52
CA ASN A 134 -13.87 -11.23 -29.45
C ASN A 134 -13.57 -9.84 -30.05
N GLY A 135 -12.36 -9.30 -29.86
CA GLY A 135 -12.01 -7.93 -30.28
C GLY A 135 -12.56 -6.82 -29.36
N THR A 136 -13.33 -7.17 -28.34
CA THR A 136 -13.81 -6.31 -27.26
C THR A 136 -13.13 -6.67 -25.94
N MET A 137 -12.92 -5.67 -25.08
CA MET A 137 -12.42 -5.90 -23.72
C MET A 137 -13.51 -6.61 -22.90
N GLU A 138 -13.27 -7.86 -22.52
CA GLU A 138 -14.18 -8.65 -21.69
C GLU A 138 -13.44 -9.18 -20.46
N GLU A 139 -14.12 -9.26 -19.32
CA GLU A 139 -13.59 -9.96 -18.16
C GLU A 139 -13.90 -11.46 -18.24
N ASN A 140 -12.88 -12.27 -18.07
CA ASN A 140 -13.01 -13.72 -18.04
C ASN A 140 -13.70 -14.14 -16.73
N ILE A 141 -14.96 -14.56 -16.84
CA ILE A 141 -15.87 -14.93 -15.74
C ILE A 141 -15.28 -16.04 -14.83
N LYS A 142 -14.42 -16.92 -15.34
CA LYS A 142 -13.73 -17.94 -14.51
C LYS A 142 -12.74 -17.32 -13.52
N SER A 143 -12.23 -16.14 -13.83
CA SER A 143 -11.36 -15.36 -12.94
C SER A 143 -12.16 -14.69 -11.82
N GLN A 144 -13.43 -14.33 -12.07
CA GLN A 144 -14.32 -13.76 -11.05
C GLN A 144 -14.56 -14.77 -9.92
N GLN A 145 -14.90 -16.03 -10.25
CA GLN A 145 -15.03 -17.09 -9.24
C GLN A 145 -13.72 -17.35 -8.47
N LYS A 146 -12.57 -17.33 -9.16
CA LYS A 146 -11.26 -17.54 -8.52
C LYS A 146 -10.84 -16.35 -7.65
N MET A 147 -11.22 -15.12 -8.00
CA MET A 147 -11.01 -13.92 -7.16
C MET A 147 -11.97 -13.86 -5.98
N GLU A 148 -13.24 -14.25 -6.13
CA GLU A 148 -14.18 -14.43 -5.03
C GLU A 148 -13.70 -15.51 -4.04
N LEU A 149 -13.14 -16.61 -4.56
CA LEU A 149 -12.48 -17.66 -3.77
C LEU A 149 -11.16 -17.17 -3.15
N PHE A 150 -10.40 -16.31 -3.81
CA PHE A 150 -9.16 -15.73 -3.24
C PHE A 150 -9.47 -14.75 -2.11
N ASN A 151 -10.46 -13.88 -2.31
CA ASN A 151 -10.91 -12.87 -1.35
C ASN A 151 -11.62 -13.49 -0.13
N SER A 152 -12.30 -14.62 -0.28
CA SER A 152 -12.85 -15.38 0.85
C SER A 152 -11.80 -16.12 1.68
N ASN A 153 -10.61 -16.39 1.11
CA ASN A 153 -9.52 -17.12 1.75
C ASN A 153 -8.40 -16.22 2.33
N VAL A 154 -8.58 -14.90 2.33
CA VAL A 154 -7.71 -14.00 3.11
C VAL A 154 -8.10 -14.15 4.59
N PRO A 155 -7.17 -14.50 5.50
CA PRO A 155 -7.49 -14.65 6.90
C PRO A 155 -8.06 -13.33 7.43
N ARG A 156 -9.34 -13.34 7.82
CA ARG A 156 -9.95 -12.25 8.55
C ARG A 156 -9.26 -12.17 9.91
N LEU A 157 -8.31 -11.26 10.09
CA LEU A 157 -7.87 -10.88 11.41
C LEU A 157 -9.06 -10.16 12.06
N ILE A 158 -9.85 -10.94 12.80
CA ILE A 158 -10.97 -10.45 13.61
C ILE A 158 -10.36 -9.53 14.67
N THR A 159 -10.25 -8.26 14.33
CA THR A 159 -10.00 -7.22 15.30
C THR A 159 -11.37 -6.75 15.74
N ASN A 160 -11.77 -7.18 16.94
CA ASN A 160 -12.98 -6.74 17.60
C ASN A 160 -12.89 -5.22 17.85
N SER A 161 -13.28 -4.40 16.87
CA SER A 161 -13.48 -2.96 17.01
C SER A 161 -14.87 -2.60 16.50
N PRO A 162 -15.72 -1.93 17.31
CA PRO A 162 -17.15 -1.76 17.06
C PRO A 162 -17.48 -0.54 16.17
N SER A 163 -16.72 -0.32 15.09
CA SER A 163 -16.99 0.77 14.14
C SER A 163 -17.48 0.17 12.81
N ASP A 164 -18.78 0.30 12.54
CA ASP A 164 -19.42 -0.04 11.25
C ASP A 164 -19.14 1.02 10.14
N LYS A 165 -18.19 1.93 10.35
CA LYS A 165 -17.85 3.00 9.40
C LYS A 165 -16.72 2.58 8.47
N ASP A 166 -16.82 2.93 7.18
CA ASP A 166 -15.77 2.70 6.18
C ASP A 166 -14.43 3.21 6.74
N PRO A 167 -13.38 2.36 6.82
CA PRO A 167 -12.09 2.77 7.38
C PRO A 167 -11.46 3.93 6.63
N ILE A 168 -11.73 4.08 5.33
CA ILE A 168 -11.24 5.25 4.56
C ILE A 168 -11.96 6.51 5.00
N GLU A 169 -13.28 6.45 5.22
CA GLU A 169 -14.05 7.58 5.72
C GLU A 169 -13.65 7.93 7.16
N GLU A 170 -13.42 6.92 8.00
CA GLU A 170 -12.89 7.09 9.35
C GLU A 170 -11.50 7.74 9.30
N ALA A 171 -10.61 7.26 8.43
CA ALA A 171 -9.29 7.84 8.23
C ALA A 171 -9.38 9.30 7.73
N LYS A 172 -10.25 9.60 6.77
CA LYS A 172 -10.49 10.98 6.30
C LYS A 172 -11.06 11.87 7.41
N SER A 173 -11.94 11.34 8.26
CA SER A 173 -12.47 12.08 9.42
C SER A 173 -11.39 12.32 10.47
N MET A 174 -10.55 11.32 10.77
CA MET A 174 -9.43 11.47 11.68
C MET A 174 -8.43 12.49 11.14
N ALA A 175 -8.15 12.47 9.84
CA ALA A 175 -7.26 13.43 9.19
C ALA A 175 -7.78 14.87 9.29
N LYS A 176 -9.10 15.08 9.20
CA LYS A 176 -9.70 16.41 9.40
C LYS A 176 -9.64 16.91 10.85
N ASN A 177 -9.61 15.99 11.82
CA ASN A 177 -9.62 16.32 13.25
C ASN A 177 -8.21 16.52 13.84
N ILE A 178 -7.16 16.20 13.09
CA ILE A 178 -5.79 16.45 13.51
C ILE A 178 -5.49 17.95 13.33
N PRO A 179 -5.06 18.65 14.39
CA PRO A 179 -4.70 20.07 14.28
C PRO A 179 -3.56 20.24 13.28
N LYS A 180 -3.75 21.10 12.29
CA LYS A 180 -2.67 21.57 11.42
C LYS A 180 -1.86 22.58 12.22
N TYR A 181 -0.59 22.27 12.45
CA TYR A 181 0.35 23.14 13.18
C TYR A 181 0.73 24.37 12.35
#